data_AF-A0A915D3Z3-F1
#
_entry.id   AF-A0A915D3Z3-F1
#
_cell.length_a   1.000
_cell.length_b   1.000
_cell.length_c   1.000
_cell.angle_alpha   90.00
_cell.angle_beta   90.00
_cell.angle_gamma   90.00
#
_symmetry.space_group_name_H-M   'P 1'
#
loop_
_entity.id
_entity.type
_entity.pdbx_description
1 polymer ?
#
loop_
_entity_poly.entity_id
_entity_poly.type
_entity_poly.pdbx_seq_one_letter_code
_entity_poly.pdbx_strand_id
1 'polypeptide(L)'
;MTLYLLSQWKKSPTGMLDATPFTLALSNKDNKAEEHAMIIDAFNNWEVLTPTWFQVADALDDIKSLANSVDFPAKKSAWLLASKIEYCLKNYEEAMEHALQAGDAFSLDSFDPIQSTQTIPSIGAQDEFYVNKNDRAGD
;
A
#
# COMPACT_ATOMS: atom_id res chain seq x y z
N MET A 1 -13.30 -3.21 17.92
CA MET A 1 -13.69 -4.34 17.04
C MET A 1 -12.93 -4.31 15.70
N THR A 2 -12.46 -3.14 15.26
CA THR A 2 -11.59 -2.90 14.08
C THR A 2 -10.20 -3.52 14.19
N LEU A 3 -9.55 -3.47 15.35
CA LEU A 3 -8.21 -4.03 15.56
C LEU A 3 -8.14 -5.57 15.42
N TYR A 4 -9.20 -6.26 15.82
CA TYR A 4 -9.29 -7.71 15.66
C TYR A 4 -9.41 -8.09 14.18
N LEU A 5 -10.18 -7.34 13.40
CA LEU A 5 -10.30 -7.51 11.96
C LEU A 5 -8.97 -7.27 11.27
N LEU A 6 -8.22 -6.22 11.64
CA LEU A 6 -6.88 -5.93 11.12
C LEU A 6 -5.90 -7.12 11.34
N SER A 7 -5.97 -7.74 12.53
CA SER A 7 -5.13 -8.89 12.87
C SER A 7 -5.50 -10.16 12.11
N GLN A 8 -6.79 -10.36 11.80
CA GLN A 8 -7.25 -11.47 10.95
C GLN A 8 -6.94 -11.21 9.48
N TRP A 9 -7.00 -9.95 9.05
CA TRP A 9 -6.66 -9.49 7.71
C TRP A 9 -5.21 -9.79 7.37
N LYS A 10 -4.29 -9.46 8.29
CA LYS A 10 -2.85 -9.76 8.16
C LYS A 10 -2.55 -11.26 8.11
N LYS A 11 -3.46 -12.13 8.58
CA LYS A 11 -3.26 -13.59 8.66
C LYS A 11 -3.93 -14.38 7.53
N SER A 12 -4.79 -13.76 6.72
CA SER A 12 -5.51 -14.44 5.64
C SER A 12 -4.82 -14.23 4.29
N PRO A 13 -4.34 -15.30 3.61
CA PRO A 13 -3.63 -15.18 2.33
C PRO A 13 -4.49 -14.67 1.17
N THR A 14 -5.83 -14.74 1.26
CA THR A 14 -6.74 -14.52 0.11
C THR A 14 -8.16 -14.11 0.51
N GLY A 15 -8.40 -13.63 1.73
CA GLY A 15 -9.73 -13.69 2.34
C GLY A 15 -10.56 -12.41 2.44
N MET A 16 -10.00 -11.22 2.34
CA MET A 16 -10.81 -10.00 2.45
C MET A 16 -10.12 -8.85 1.72
N LEU A 17 -10.30 -8.74 0.40
CA LEU A 17 -9.75 -7.63 -0.40
C LEU A 17 -10.54 -6.32 -0.22
N ASP A 18 -11.11 -6.11 0.96
CA ASP A 18 -11.96 -4.97 1.24
C ASP A 18 -11.38 -4.13 2.38
N ALA A 19 -10.66 -3.09 1.98
CA ALA A 19 -10.15 -2.04 2.85
C ALA A 19 -11.21 -0.99 3.21
N THR A 20 -12.40 -1.05 2.58
CA THR A 20 -13.52 -0.11 2.82
C THR A 20 -13.86 0.10 4.30
N PRO A 21 -13.95 -0.91 5.18
CA PRO A 21 -14.23 -0.67 6.60
C PRO A 21 -13.12 0.15 7.29
N PHE A 22 -11.87 0.04 6.84
CA PHE A 22 -10.75 0.79 7.40
C PHE A 22 -10.64 2.20 6.81
N THR A 23 -10.94 2.38 5.53
CA THR A 23 -11.01 3.71 4.92
C THR A 23 -12.17 4.52 5.49
N LEU A 24 -13.33 3.90 5.73
CA LEU A 24 -14.44 4.52 6.45
C LEU A 24 -14.07 4.88 7.90
N ALA A 25 -13.27 4.04 8.57
CA ALA A 25 -12.79 4.33 9.91
C ALA A 25 -11.78 5.49 9.93
N LEU A 26 -10.98 5.68 8.88
CA LEU A 26 -10.11 6.84 8.70
C LEU A 26 -10.92 8.12 8.46
N SER A 27 -11.99 8.03 7.68
CA SER A 27 -12.86 9.19 7.40
C SER A 27 -13.64 9.66 8.63
N ASN A 28 -13.92 8.76 9.58
CA ASN A 28 -14.64 9.12 10.80
C ASN A 28 -13.74 9.86 11.80
N LYS A 29 -14.04 11.14 12.04
CA LYS A 29 -13.27 12.07 12.89
C LYS A 29 -13.43 11.82 14.40
N ASP A 30 -14.43 11.04 14.81
CA ASP A 30 -14.66 10.71 16.22
C ASP A 30 -13.78 9.55 16.72
N ASN A 31 -13.07 8.87 15.81
CA ASN A 31 -12.17 7.80 16.19
C ASN A 31 -10.91 8.32 16.87
N LYS A 32 -10.36 7.51 17.78
CA LYS A 32 -9.13 7.85 18.49
C LYS A 32 -7.96 7.92 17.50
N ALA A 33 -7.10 8.93 17.68
CA ALA A 33 -5.87 9.08 16.88
C ALA A 33 -4.99 7.81 16.88
N GLU A 34 -5.02 7.02 17.95
CA GLU A 34 -4.32 5.73 18.03
C GLU A 34 -4.87 4.70 17.02
N GLU A 35 -6.18 4.67 16.81
CA GLU A 35 -6.80 3.73 15.85
C GLU A 35 -6.44 4.12 14.41
N HIS A 36 -6.47 5.42 14.08
CA HIS A 36 -6.00 5.93 12.79
C HIS A 36 -4.53 5.60 12.56
N ALA A 37 -3.68 5.76 13.58
CA ALA A 37 -2.25 5.42 13.49
C ALA A 37 -2.02 3.93 13.20
N MET A 38 -2.76 3.03 13.86
CA MET A 38 -2.66 1.59 13.61
C MET A 38 -3.10 1.20 12.19
N ILE A 39 -4.15 1.83 11.69
CA ILE A 39 -4.63 1.60 10.32
C ILE A 39 -3.59 2.06 9.29
N ILE A 40 -3.02 3.25 9.48
CA ILE A 40 -1.96 3.80 8.61
C ILE A 40 -0.72 2.90 8.62
N ASP A 41 -0.31 2.40 9.78
CA ASP A 41 0.83 1.49 9.89
C ASP A 41 0.60 0.17 9.14
N ALA A 42 -0.62 -0.38 9.18
CA ALA A 42 -0.97 -1.58 8.43
C ALA A 42 -0.91 -1.36 6.91
N PHE A 43 -1.42 -0.23 6.41
CA PHE A 43 -1.37 0.12 4.99
C PHE A 43 0.03 0.51 4.50
N ASN A 44 0.96 0.81 5.40
CA ASN A 44 2.35 1.07 5.02
C ASN A 44 3.08 -0.18 4.50
N ASN A 45 2.58 -1.39 4.73
CA ASN A 45 3.14 -2.59 4.12
C ASN A 45 2.74 -2.68 2.63
N TRP A 46 3.73 -2.83 1.74
CA TRP A 46 3.50 -3.00 0.30
C TRP A 46 2.65 -4.22 -0.06
N GLU A 47 2.75 -5.32 0.69
CA GLU A 47 1.92 -6.52 0.46
C GLU A 47 0.42 -6.24 0.67
N VAL A 48 0.12 -5.32 1.61
CA VAL A 48 -1.25 -4.89 1.93
C VAL A 48 -1.72 -3.82 0.96
N LEU A 49 -0.84 -2.88 0.62
CA LEU A 49 -1.15 -1.76 -0.24
C LEU A 49 -1.33 -2.17 -1.71
N THR A 50 -0.47 -3.04 -2.26
CA THR A 50 -0.51 -3.44 -3.67
C THR A 50 -1.88 -3.96 -4.14
N PRO A 51 -2.61 -4.79 -3.35
CA PRO A 51 -3.95 -5.23 -3.73
C PRO A 51 -5.08 -4.28 -3.31
N THR A 52 -4.84 -3.23 -2.53
CA THR A 52 -5.91 -2.34 -1.98
C THR A 52 -5.70 -0.84 -2.23
N TRP A 53 -4.62 -0.45 -2.90
CA TRP A 53 -4.23 0.95 -3.09
C TRP A 53 -5.35 1.80 -3.69
N PHE A 54 -6.19 1.23 -4.56
CA PHE A 54 -7.31 1.93 -5.19
C PHE A 54 -8.42 2.29 -4.19
N GLN A 55 -8.67 1.46 -3.19
CA GLN A 55 -9.62 1.76 -2.11
C GLN A 55 -9.02 2.81 -1.17
N VAL A 56 -7.73 2.70 -0.85
CA VAL A 56 -7.05 3.66 0.03
C VAL A 56 -6.88 5.02 -0.65
N ALA A 57 -6.74 5.04 -1.98
CA ALA A 57 -6.68 6.27 -2.77
C ALA A 57 -7.96 7.12 -2.66
N ASP A 58 -9.13 6.48 -2.50
CA ASP A 58 -10.39 7.20 -2.28
C ASP A 58 -10.40 7.96 -0.93
N ALA A 59 -9.64 7.47 0.05
CA ALA A 59 -9.46 8.11 1.36
C ALA A 59 -8.18 8.95 1.46
N LEU A 60 -7.51 9.27 0.34
CA LEU A 60 -6.23 9.97 0.33
C LEU A 60 -6.34 11.38 0.92
N ASP A 61 -7.42 12.10 0.64
CA ASP A 61 -7.66 13.44 1.18
C ASP A 61 -7.81 13.43 2.70
N ASP A 62 -8.48 12.41 3.24
CA ASP A 62 -8.62 12.20 4.68
C ASP A 62 -7.26 11.89 5.33
N ILE A 63 -6.43 11.06 4.66
CA ILE A 63 -5.06 10.76 5.11
C ILE A 63 -4.20 12.03 5.11
N LYS A 64 -4.25 12.85 4.05
CA LYS A 64 -3.53 14.13 3.96
C LYS A 64 -4.00 15.10 5.05
N SER A 65 -5.30 15.15 5.34
CA SER A 65 -5.88 15.97 6.41
C SER A 65 -5.38 15.52 7.79
N LEU A 66 -5.37 14.21 8.05
CA LEU A 66 -4.81 13.63 9.28
C LEU A 66 -3.31 13.90 9.41
N ALA A 67 -2.54 13.78 8.33
CA ALA A 67 -1.10 14.04 8.32
C ALA A 67 -0.74 15.51 8.60
N ASN A 68 -1.60 16.45 8.17
CA ASN A 68 -1.47 17.88 8.43
C ASN A 68 -1.85 18.30 9.86
N SER A 69 -2.63 17.47 10.57
CA SER A 69 -3.07 17.80 11.92
C SER A 69 -1.89 17.86 12.91
N VAL A 70 -1.90 18.81 13.86
CA VAL A 70 -0.78 19.02 14.79
C VAL A 70 -0.71 17.94 15.87
N ASP A 71 -1.85 17.35 16.23
CA ASP A 71 -1.98 16.45 17.39
C ASP A 71 -1.78 14.97 17.03
N PHE A 72 -1.56 14.64 15.75
CA PHE A 72 -1.43 13.24 15.33
C PHE A 72 -0.01 12.70 15.65
N PRO A 73 0.11 11.57 16.35
CA PRO A 73 1.42 11.00 16.70
C PRO A 73 2.13 10.35 15.51
N ALA A 74 1.40 9.87 14.50
CA ALA A 74 1.96 9.08 13.39
C ALA A 74 1.99 9.84 12.04
N LYS A 75 2.25 11.15 12.07
CA LYS A 75 2.24 11.99 10.84
C LYS A 75 3.23 11.53 9.78
N LYS A 76 4.44 11.18 10.21
CA LYS A 76 5.49 10.70 9.30
C LYS A 76 5.02 9.45 8.55
N SER A 77 4.36 8.52 9.26
CA SER A 77 3.78 7.31 8.67
C SER A 77 2.60 7.60 7.74
N ALA A 78 1.81 8.64 8.03
CA ALA A 78 0.69 9.07 7.18
C ALA A 78 1.20 9.70 5.86
N TRP A 79 2.21 10.56 5.93
CA TRP A 79 2.86 11.13 4.74
C TRP A 79 3.55 10.07 3.90
N LEU A 80 4.16 9.06 4.54
CA LEU A 80 4.73 7.91 3.84
C LEU A 80 3.66 7.14 3.06
N LEU A 81 2.51 6.89 3.68
CA LEU A 81 1.39 6.20 3.03
C LEU A 81 0.86 7.02 1.85
N ALA A 82 0.67 8.32 2.02
CA ALA A 82 0.26 9.23 0.95
C ALA A 82 1.23 9.20 -0.23
N SER A 83 2.54 9.25 0.02
CA SER A 83 3.57 9.14 -1.01
C SER A 83 3.45 7.84 -1.82
N LYS A 84 3.23 6.70 -1.15
CA LYS A 84 3.09 5.39 -1.82
C LYS A 84 1.83 5.33 -2.68
N ILE A 85 0.73 5.93 -2.24
CA ILE A 85 -0.52 5.98 -2.99
C ILE A 85 -0.36 6.87 -4.23
N GLU A 86 0.23 8.06 -4.09
CA GLU A 86 0.53 8.97 -5.21
C GLU A 86 1.47 8.30 -6.24
N TYR A 87 2.42 7.50 -5.77
CA TYR A 87 3.26 6.68 -6.64
C TYR A 87 2.44 5.67 -7.46
N CYS A 88 1.47 4.98 -6.84
CA CYS A 88 0.54 4.10 -7.54
C CYS A 88 -0.35 4.85 -8.55
N LEU A 89 -0.73 6.09 -8.24
CA LEU A 89 -1.47 6.99 -9.12
C LEU A 89 -0.62 7.60 -10.24
N LYS A 90 0.70 7.33 -10.26
CA LYS A 90 1.70 7.90 -11.17
C LYS A 90 1.89 9.42 -11.03
N ASN A 91 1.51 9.97 -9.88
CA ASN A 91 1.75 11.37 -9.55
C ASN A 91 3.08 11.51 -8.81
N TYR A 92 4.18 11.40 -9.54
CA TYR A 92 5.52 11.27 -8.95
C TYR A 92 6.00 12.55 -8.25
N GLU A 93 5.52 13.72 -8.68
CA GLU A 93 5.89 15.01 -8.08
C GLU A 93 5.33 15.10 -6.66
N GLU A 94 4.02 14.91 -6.48
CA GLU A 94 3.39 14.87 -5.16
C GLU A 94 3.92 13.70 -4.32
N ALA A 95 4.18 12.54 -4.93
CA ALA A 95 4.77 11.41 -4.22
C ALA A 95 6.13 11.78 -3.60
N MET A 96 6.96 12.53 -4.31
CA MET A 96 8.27 12.98 -3.82
C MET A 96 8.14 14.02 -2.71
N GLU A 97 7.24 14.99 -2.86
CA GLU A 97 6.99 16.00 -1.82
C GLU A 97 6.51 15.37 -0.50
N HIS A 98 5.56 14.44 -0.58
CA HIS A 98 5.07 13.71 0.58
C HIS A 98 6.15 12.80 1.19
N ALA A 99 7.02 12.18 0.38
CA ALA A 99 8.15 11.40 0.88
C ALA A 99 9.13 12.28 1.68
N LEU A 100 9.37 13.52 1.23
CA LEU A 100 10.21 14.46 1.95
C LEU A 100 9.60 14.84 3.31
N GLN A 101 8.28 15.02 3.38
CA GLN A 101 7.57 15.29 4.63
C GLN A 101 7.57 14.09 5.60
N ALA A 102 7.60 12.87 5.08
CA ALA A 102 7.74 11.66 5.89
C ALA A 102 9.11 11.59 6.60
N GLY A 103 10.15 12.20 6.02
CA GLY A 103 11.49 12.30 6.60
C GLY A 103 12.02 10.92 6.98
N ASP A 104 12.36 10.74 8.26
CA ASP A 104 12.95 9.48 8.77
C ASP A 104 12.07 8.23 8.60
N ALA A 105 10.75 8.37 8.39
CA ALA A 105 9.89 7.22 8.12
C ALA A 105 10.08 6.69 6.68
N PHE A 106 10.59 7.51 5.77
CA PHE A 106 10.94 7.09 4.42
C PHE A 106 12.34 6.46 4.42
N SER A 107 12.39 5.13 4.44
CA SER A 107 13.63 4.36 4.37
C SER A 107 13.71 3.60 3.05
N LEU A 108 14.77 3.86 2.28
CA LEU A 108 15.09 3.10 1.05
C LEU A 108 15.69 1.72 1.36
N ASP A 109 16.27 1.56 2.56
CA ASP A 109 16.93 0.33 3.01
C ASP A 109 15.95 -0.82 3.29
N SER A 110 14.65 -0.54 3.38
CA SER A 110 13.60 -1.57 3.57
C SER A 110 13.29 -2.35 2.28
N PHE A 111 14.06 -2.14 1.21
CA PHE A 111 14.12 -3.06 0.07
C PHE A 111 14.87 -4.33 0.50
N ASP A 112 14.26 -5.13 1.37
CA ASP A 112 14.79 -6.44 1.71
C ASP A 112 14.84 -7.30 0.43
N PRO A 113 16.03 -7.70 -0.05
CA PRO A 113 16.17 -8.50 -1.28
C PRO A 113 15.50 -9.87 -1.16
N ILE A 114 15.13 -10.27 0.07
CA ILE A 114 14.57 -11.58 0.39
C ILE A 114 13.04 -11.62 0.21
N GLN A 115 12.34 -10.48 0.28
CA GLN A 115 10.88 -10.45 0.05
C GLN A 115 10.50 -10.12 -1.40
N SER A 116 11.41 -9.50 -2.16
CA SER A 116 11.20 -9.21 -3.59
C SER A 116 11.36 -10.44 -4.51
N THR A 117 11.74 -11.60 -3.97
CA THR A 117 11.75 -12.88 -4.71
C THR A 117 10.36 -13.50 -4.90
N GLN A 118 9.29 -12.89 -4.39
CA GLN A 118 7.94 -13.18 -4.88
C GLN A 118 7.49 -12.09 -5.86
N THR A 119 8.11 -12.15 -7.04
CA THR A 119 7.39 -12.07 -8.32
C THR A 119 6.45 -10.87 -8.45
N ILE A 120 6.99 -9.68 -8.72
CA ILE A 120 6.45 -8.96 -9.88
C ILE A 120 6.83 -9.87 -11.04
N PRO A 121 5.89 -10.59 -11.70
CA PRO A 121 6.25 -11.38 -12.85
C PRO A 121 6.84 -10.37 -13.84
N SER A 122 8.14 -10.47 -14.06
CA SER A 122 8.82 -9.81 -15.15
C SER A 122 7.98 -10.10 -16.38
N ILE A 123 7.33 -9.07 -16.92
CA ILE A 123 6.41 -9.16 -18.06
C ILE A 123 7.12 -9.78 -19.28
N GLY A 124 8.46 -9.89 -19.27
CA GLY A 124 9.24 -10.57 -20.30
C GLY A 124 9.29 -12.11 -20.25
N ALA A 125 8.89 -12.78 -19.16
CA ALA A 125 9.01 -14.24 -19.07
C ALA A 125 7.86 -15.02 -19.74
N GLN A 126 6.78 -14.35 -20.14
CA GLN A 126 5.65 -14.99 -20.84
C GLN A 126 5.87 -15.13 -22.35
N ASP A 127 6.75 -14.31 -22.95
CA ASP A 127 7.01 -14.36 -24.40
C ASP A 127 7.80 -15.61 -24.81
N GLU A 128 8.61 -16.17 -23.93
CA GLU A 128 9.39 -17.39 -24.21
C GLU A 128 8.53 -18.64 -24.43
N PHE A 129 7.27 -18.64 -23.96
CA PHE A 129 6.36 -19.77 -24.12
C PHE A 129 5.65 -19.83 -25.48
N TYR A 130 5.70 -18.77 -26.30
CA TYR A 130 5.00 -18.70 -27.59
C TYR A 130 5.86 -19.03 -28.80
N VAL A 131 7.18 -19.11 -28.66
CA VAL A 131 8.09 -19.28 -29.81
C VAL A 131 8.19 -20.73 -30.31
N ASN A 132 7.79 -21.73 -29.52
CA ASN A 132 8.13 -23.14 -29.81
C ASN A 132 6.95 -24.10 -30.10
N LYS A 133 5.90 -23.63 -30.79
CA LYS A 133 4.78 -24.51 -31.21
C LYS A 133 4.60 -24.75 -32.71
N ASN A 134 5.46 -24.20 -33.58
CA ASN A 134 5.29 -24.38 -35.04
C ASN A 134 6.20 -25.39 -35.75
N ASP A 135 7.09 -26.12 -35.06
CA ASP A 135 8.03 -27.05 -35.71
C ASP A 135 7.81 -28.55 -35.38
N ARG A 136 6.56 -28.98 -35.10
CA ARG A 136 6.24 -30.42 -35.00
C ARG A 136 4.98 -30.83 -35.76
N ALA A 137 4.81 -30.31 -36.97
CA ALA A 137 3.87 -30.84 -37.95
C ALA A 137 4.62 -31.10 -39.27
N GLY A 138 5.32 -32.23 -39.33
CA GLY A 138 6.04 -32.63 -40.53
C GLY A 138 7.01 -33.78 -40.29
N ASP A 139 6.49 -34.97 -39.99
CA ASP A 139 6.90 -36.26 -40.59
C ASP A 139 5.93 -37.36 -40.11
#